data_AF-A0AAV1UF35-F1
#
_entry.id   AF-A0AAV1UF35-F1
#
_cell.length_a   1.000
_cell.length_b   1.000
_cell.length_c   1.000
_cell.angle_alpha   90.00
_cell.angle_beta   90.00
_cell.angle_gamma   90.00
#
_symmetry.space_group_name_H-M   'P 1'
#
loop_
_entity.id
_entity.type
_entity.pdbx_description
1 polymer ?
#
loop_
_entity_poly.entity_id
_entity_poly.type
_entity_poly.pdbx_seq_one_letter_code
_entity_poly.pdbx_strand_id
1 'polypeptide(L)'
;MQVFYVVARMITLNASNAIGFPAFDVNMNLLGFYQEGRENATTEVVFVPVSGIPAISQGEIVKTQRLLQTEMKSNSSAVYTLARCNNDLVKLKEDVILFHWNAKDRISPKW
;
A
#
# COMPACT_ATOMS: atom_id res chain seq x y z
N MET A 1 12.72 4.54 11.60
CA MET A 1 11.76 4.89 10.52
C MET A 1 10.50 4.07 10.74
N GLN A 2 9.34 4.72 10.89
CA GLN A 2 8.06 4.04 11.14
C GLN A 2 7.05 4.44 10.07
N VAL A 3 6.28 3.47 9.57
CA VAL A 3 5.20 3.71 8.63
C VAL A 3 4.03 4.35 9.36
N PHE A 4 3.51 5.44 8.81
CA PHE A 4 2.40 6.21 9.37
C PHE A 4 1.16 6.21 8.47
N TYR A 5 1.35 6.28 7.15
CA TYR A 5 0.25 6.20 6.18
C TYR A 5 0.47 5.03 5.24
N VAL A 6 -0.59 4.33 4.90
CA VAL A 6 -0.59 3.30 3.85
C VAL A 6 -1.82 3.48 2.98
N VAL A 7 -1.61 3.43 1.67
CA VAL A 7 -2.73 3.41 0.73
C VAL A 7 -2.98 1.98 0.32
N ALA A 8 -4.14 1.43 0.67
CA ALA A 8 -4.63 0.11 0.25
C ALA A 8 -5.03 0.07 -1.24
N ARG A 9 -4.29 0.78 -2.10
CA ARG A 9 -4.36 0.68 -3.55
C ARG A 9 -3.04 0.12 -4.04
N MET A 10 -3.12 -0.99 -4.76
CA MET A 10 -1.95 -1.57 -5.43
C MET A 10 -1.48 -0.62 -6.53
N ILE A 11 -0.23 -0.18 -6.44
CA ILE A 11 0.43 0.65 -7.45
C ILE A 11 1.19 -0.27 -8.40
N THR A 12 1.05 -0.03 -9.70
CA THR A 12 1.78 -0.72 -10.76
C THR A 12 2.83 0.21 -11.34
N LEU A 13 4.08 -0.24 -11.41
CA LEU A 13 5.17 0.45 -12.09
C LEU A 13 5.21 -0.07 -13.53
N ASN A 14 4.57 0.66 -14.43
CA ASN A 14 4.26 0.21 -15.79
C ASN A 14 3.23 -0.94 -15.80
N ALA A 15 2.47 -1.05 -16.89
CA ALA A 15 1.24 -1.85 -16.97
C ALA A 15 1.34 -3.34 -16.54
N SER A 16 2.54 -3.87 -16.35
CA SER A 16 2.77 -5.29 -16.01
C SER A 16 3.41 -5.56 -14.65
N ASN A 17 3.97 -4.56 -13.93
CA ASN A 17 4.65 -4.81 -12.66
C ASN A 17 3.89 -4.18 -11.49
N ALA A 18 3.06 -4.96 -10.81
CA ALA A 18 2.51 -4.58 -9.51
C ALA A 18 3.64 -4.43 -8.48
N ILE A 19 3.83 -3.23 -7.95
CA ILE A 19 4.78 -2.95 -6.88
C ILE A 19 4.20 -3.36 -5.54
N GLY A 20 2.94 -3.01 -5.27
CA GLY A 20 2.30 -3.20 -3.97
C GLY A 20 1.64 -1.93 -3.43
N PHE A 21 1.35 -1.92 -2.13
CA PHE A 21 0.66 -0.83 -1.43
C PHE A 21 1.66 0.18 -0.89
N PRO A 22 1.63 1.45 -1.32
CA PRO A 22 2.62 2.42 -0.91
C PRO A 22 2.44 2.81 0.56
N ALA A 23 3.57 2.90 1.24
CA ALA A 23 3.68 3.17 2.66
C ALA A 23 4.56 4.40 2.89
N PHE A 24 4.11 5.29 3.78
CA PHE A 24 4.68 6.61 3.96
C PHE A 24 4.95 6.91 5.44
N ASP A 25 5.89 7.80 5.70
CA ASP A 25 6.17 8.33 7.03
C ASP A 25 5.16 9.43 7.44
N VAL A 26 5.30 9.96 8.65
CA VAL A 26 4.46 11.07 9.16
C VAL A 26 4.51 12.33 8.30
N ASN A 27 5.59 12.55 7.56
CA ASN A 27 5.80 13.68 6.66
C ASN A 27 5.31 13.40 5.23
N MET A 28 4.60 12.29 5.00
CA MET A 28 4.14 11.85 3.67
C MET A 28 5.29 11.52 2.70
N ASN A 29 6.47 11.17 3.22
CA ASN A 29 7.56 10.62 2.43
C ASN A 29 7.34 9.14 2.19
N LEU A 30 7.46 8.71 0.93
CA LEU A 30 7.36 7.31 0.57
C LEU A 30 8.54 6.53 1.17
N LEU A 31 8.25 5.61 2.08
CA LEU A 31 9.24 4.74 2.72
C LEU A 31 9.44 3.46 1.91
N GLY A 32 8.37 2.96 1.29
CA GLY A 32 8.39 1.69 0.60
C GLY A 32 6.99 1.23 0.24
N PHE A 33 6.87 -0.06 -0.06
CA PHE A 33 5.64 -0.68 -0.49
C PHE A 33 5.44 -1.99 0.25
N TYR A 34 4.19 -2.24 0.66
CA TYR A 34 3.77 -3.54 1.14
C TYR A 34 3.40 -4.42 -0.05
N GLN A 35 4.07 -5.55 -0.17
CA GLN A 35 3.84 -6.53 -1.23
C GLN A 35 3.18 -7.77 -0.65
N GLU A 36 2.25 -8.34 -1.40
CA GLU A 36 1.72 -9.68 -1.09
C GLU A 36 2.81 -10.70 -1.44
N GLY A 37 3.52 -11.19 -0.42
CA GLY A 37 4.38 -12.36 -0.51
C GLY A 37 3.53 -13.63 -0.43
N ARG A 38 3.82 -14.62 -1.28
CA ARG A 38 3.26 -15.97 -1.12
C ARG A 38 4.36 -16.89 -0.64
N GLU A 39 4.30 -17.26 0.63
CA GLU A 39 5.14 -18.31 1.19
C GLU A 39 4.23 -19.47 1.63
N ASN A 40 4.41 -20.64 1.01
CA ASN A 40 3.78 -21.90 1.42
C ASN A 40 2.26 -21.83 1.73
N ALA A 41 1.47 -21.32 0.77
CA ALA A 41 0.01 -21.18 0.84
C ALA A 41 -0.55 -20.11 1.79
N THR A 42 0.30 -19.42 2.56
CA THR A 42 -0.11 -18.24 3.35
C THR A 42 0.24 -16.98 2.57
N THR A 43 -0.71 -16.06 2.45
CA THR A 43 -0.46 -14.75 1.86
C THR A 43 0.02 -13.83 2.97
N GLU A 44 1.28 -13.47 2.94
CA GLU A 44 1.88 -12.57 3.91
C GLU A 44 2.13 -11.20 3.28
N VAL A 45 2.20 -10.16 4.11
CA VAL A 45 2.55 -8.83 3.66
C VAL A 45 3.96 -8.46 4.08
N VAL A 46 4.82 -8.39 3.07
CA VAL A 46 6.23 -8.05 3.21
C VAL A 46 6.40 -6.57 2.91
N PHE A 47 7.12 -5.86 3.77
CA PHE A 47 7.50 -4.48 3.51
C PHE A 47 8.78 -4.44 2.68
N VAL A 48 8.72 -3.82 1.51
CA VAL A 48 9.86 -3.60 0.62
C VAL A 48 10.19 -2.11 0.62
N PRO A 49 11.38 -1.70 1.10
CA PRO A 49 11.77 -0.29 1.09
C PRO A 49 11.92 0.21 -0.34
N VAL A 50 11.73 1.53 -0.54
CA VAL A 50 11.81 2.14 -1.87
C VAL A 50 13.17 1.90 -2.56
N SER A 51 14.25 1.84 -1.78
CA SER A 51 15.61 1.52 -2.25
C SER A 51 15.77 0.08 -2.75
N GLY A 52 14.88 -0.83 -2.34
CA GLY A 52 14.87 -2.22 -2.78
C GLY A 52 14.06 -2.46 -4.06
N ILE A 53 13.52 -1.41 -4.68
CA ILE A 53 12.72 -1.51 -5.90
C ILE A 53 13.58 -1.07 -7.09
N PRO A 54 14.17 -2.01 -7.83
CA PRO A 54 15.18 -1.71 -8.85
C PRO A 54 14.67 -0.89 -10.05
N ALA A 55 13.35 -0.69 -10.18
CA ALA A 55 12.73 0.03 -11.28
C ALA A 55 12.07 1.37 -10.87
N ILE A 56 12.01 1.71 -9.57
CA ILE A 56 11.29 2.92 -9.17
C ILE A 56 12.07 4.20 -9.50
N SER A 57 11.44 5.06 -10.29
CA SER A 57 12.01 6.38 -10.63
C SER A 57 11.57 7.43 -9.62
N GLN A 58 12.37 8.47 -9.42
CA GLN A 58 12.01 9.60 -8.54
C GLN A 58 10.67 10.24 -8.94
N GLY A 59 10.35 10.31 -10.24
CA GLY A 59 9.06 10.78 -10.72
C GLY A 59 7.87 9.93 -10.24
N GLU A 60 8.03 8.61 -10.17
CA GLU A 60 7.00 7.69 -9.65
C GLU A 60 6.85 7.83 -8.14
N ILE A 61 7.94 8.06 -7.40
CA ILE A 61 7.89 8.38 -5.97
C ILE A 61 7.05 9.62 -5.73
N VAL A 62 7.36 10.72 -6.44
CA VAL A 62 6.63 11.99 -6.29
C VAL A 62 5.16 11.87 -6.71
N LYS A 63 4.86 11.13 -7.79
CA LYS A 63 3.48 10.83 -8.19
C LYS A 63 2.73 10.07 -7.09
N THR A 64 3.38 9.08 -6.48
CA THR A 64 2.80 8.26 -5.42
C THR A 64 2.53 9.09 -4.16
N GLN A 65 3.41 10.03 -3.82
CA GLN A 65 3.18 10.99 -2.73
C GLN A 65 2.01 11.94 -3.04
N ARG A 66 1.92 12.44 -4.28
CA ARG A 66 0.77 13.26 -4.71
C ARG A 66 -0.54 12.49 -4.68
N LEU A 67 -0.51 11.21 -5.02
CA LEU A 67 -1.67 10.32 -4.93
C LEU A 67 -2.15 10.22 -3.49
N LEU A 68 -1.26 9.99 -2.51
CA LEU A 68 -1.62 10.00 -1.09
C LEU A 68 -2.30 11.31 -0.70
N GLN A 69 -1.72 12.46 -1.05
CA GLN A 69 -2.30 13.76 -0.72
C GLN A 69 -3.69 13.95 -1.33
N THR A 70 -3.90 13.45 -2.56
CA THR A 70 -5.19 13.52 -3.24
C THR A 70 -6.22 12.62 -2.58
N GLU A 71 -5.85 11.36 -2.29
CA GLU A 71 -6.72 10.40 -1.60
C GLU A 71 -7.07 10.86 -0.18
N MET A 72 -6.11 11.46 0.55
CA MET A 72 -6.35 12.07 1.86
C MET A 72 -7.32 13.26 1.77
N LYS A 73 -7.15 14.15 0.77
CA LYS A 73 -8.06 15.28 0.54
C LYS A 73 -9.48 14.81 0.18
N SER A 74 -9.58 13.74 -0.61
CA SER A 74 -10.85 13.12 -0.97
C SER A 74 -11.46 12.26 0.14
N ASN A 75 -10.77 12.15 1.29
CA ASN A 75 -11.14 11.27 2.41
C ASN A 75 -11.45 9.83 1.96
N SER A 76 -10.62 9.31 1.05
CA SER A 76 -10.76 7.98 0.49
C SER A 76 -10.66 6.91 1.56
N SER A 77 -11.57 5.93 1.51
CA SER A 77 -11.54 4.75 2.38
C SER A 77 -10.31 3.86 2.18
N ALA A 78 -9.56 4.06 1.09
CA ALA A 78 -8.34 3.34 0.79
C ALA A 78 -7.11 3.88 1.54
N VAL A 79 -7.19 5.00 2.24
CA VAL A 79 -6.09 5.51 3.06
C VAL A 79 -6.24 5.02 4.50
N TYR A 80 -5.27 4.23 4.94
CA TYR A 80 -5.14 3.76 6.31
C TYR A 80 -4.03 4.53 7.00
N THR A 81 -4.34 5.07 8.17
CA THR A 81 -3.39 5.81 8.98
C THR A 81 -3.12 5.02 10.25
N LEU A 82 -1.89 5.09 10.73
CA LEU A 82 -1.49 4.38 11.94
C LEU A 82 -2.36 4.80 13.14
N ALA A 83 -2.70 6.09 13.22
CA ALA A 83 -3.63 6.62 14.21
C ALA A 83 -5.03 5.98 14.14
N ARG A 84 -5.52 5.65 12.94
CA ARG A 84 -6.81 4.96 12.74
C ARG A 84 -6.74 3.49 13.21
N CYS A 85 -5.56 2.89 13.15
CA CYS A 85 -5.31 1.50 13.56
C CYS A 85 -4.76 1.41 15.00
N ASN A 86 -5.05 2.38 15.88
CA ASN A 86 -4.62 2.40 17.28
C ASN A 86 -3.09 2.38 17.48
N ASN A 87 -2.35 3.01 16.57
CA ASN A 87 -0.89 2.98 16.49
C ASN A 87 -0.29 1.59 16.26
N ASP A 88 -1.11 0.62 15.83
CA ASP A 88 -0.70 -0.75 15.59
C ASP A 88 -0.42 -1.00 14.11
N LEU A 89 0.84 -1.31 13.81
CA LEU A 89 1.29 -1.66 12.46
C LEU A 89 0.72 -2.99 11.98
N VAL A 90 0.48 -3.95 12.88
CA VAL A 90 -0.08 -5.26 12.53
C VAL A 90 -1.50 -5.08 12.04
N LYS A 91 -2.31 -4.36 12.81
CA LYS A 91 -3.69 -4.05 12.46
C LYS A 91 -3.80 -3.27 11.16
N LEU A 92 -2.88 -2.32 10.94
CA LEU A 92 -2.83 -1.56 9.69
C LEU A 92 -2.55 -2.46 8.48
N LYS A 93 -1.63 -3.42 8.60
CA LYS A 93 -1.36 -4.40 7.52
C LYS A 93 -2.59 -5.28 7.27
N GLU A 94 -3.22 -5.80 8.31
CA GLU A 94 -4.42 -6.62 8.20
C GLU A 94 -5.56 -5.86 7.50
N ASP A 95 -5.85 -4.63 7.91
CA ASP A 95 -6.90 -3.80 7.30
C ASP A 95 -6.63 -3.53 5.81
N VAL A 96 -5.37 -3.27 5.45
CA VAL A 96 -4.96 -3.06 4.05
C VAL A 96 -5.15 -4.32 3.21
N ILE A 97 -4.77 -5.49 3.74
CA ILE A 97 -4.97 -6.78 3.07
C ILE A 97 -6.45 -7.09 2.94
N LEU A 98 -7.22 -6.94 4.02
CA LEU A 98 -8.66 -7.19 4.04
C LEU A 98 -9.38 -6.30 3.03
N PHE A 99 -9.00 -5.03 2.92
CA PHE A 99 -9.54 -4.12 1.91
C PHE A 99 -9.24 -4.61 0.49
N HIS A 100 -8.00 -5.03 0.24
CA HIS A 100 -7.59 -5.55 -1.07
C HIS A 100 -8.25 -6.89 -1.41
N TRP A 101 -8.40 -7.80 -0.44
CA TRP A 101 -9.14 -9.05 -0.61
C TRP A 101 -10.61 -8.79 -0.86
N ASN A 102 -11.24 -7.90 -0.11
CA ASN A 102 -12.65 -7.53 -0.35
C ASN A 102 -12.82 -6.86 -1.72
N ALA A 103 -11.85 -6.07 -2.17
CA ALA A 103 -11.82 -5.53 -3.52
C ALA A 103 -11.65 -6.62 -4.60
N LYS A 104 -10.78 -7.63 -4.37
CA LYS A 104 -10.61 -8.80 -5.25
C LYS A 104 -11.87 -9.68 -5.27
N ASP A 105 -12.50 -9.88 -4.12
CA ASP A 105 -13.69 -10.73 -3.95
C ASP A 105 -14.90 -10.13 -4.69
N ARG A 106 -15.01 -8.79 -4.74
CA ARG A 106 -15.99 -8.10 -5.59
C ARG A 106 -15.74 -8.22 -7.09
N ILE A 107 -14.54 -8.63 -7.51
CA ILE A 107 -14.18 -8.87 -8.92
C ILE A 107 -14.29 -10.37 -9.27
N SER A 108 -14.56 -11.24 -8.29
CA SER A 108 -14.89 -12.64 -8.56
C SER A 108 -16.09 -12.68 -9.53
N PRO A 109 -15.96 -13.31 -10.71
CA PRO A 109 -17.08 -13.44 -11.62
C PRO A 109 -18.19 -14.19 -10.88
N LYS A 110 -19.39 -13.62 -10.83
CA LYS A 110 -20.59 -14.42 -10.56
C LYS A 110 -20.73 -15.37 -11.73
N TRP A 111 -20.58 -16.67 -11.46
CA TRP A 111 -20.88 -17.75 -12.39
C TRP A 111 -22.37 -17.72 -12.74
#